data_AF-A0A8H4AIM0-F1
#
_entry.id   AF-A0A8H4AIM0-F1
#
_cell.length_a   1.000
_cell.length_b   1.000
_cell.length_c   1.000
_cell.angle_alpha   90.00
_cell.angle_beta   90.00
_cell.angle_gamma   90.00
#
_symmetry.space_group_name_H-M   'P 1'
#
loop_
_entity.id
_entity.type
_entity.pdbx_description
1 polymer ?
#
loop_
_entity_poly.entity_id
_entity_poly.type
_entity_poly.pdbx_seq_one_letter_code
_entity_poly.pdbx_strand_id
1 'polypeptide(L)'
;MLFGKSSPSPPSSPTTELPETNANIFSKLTFWWLNGLMSLGYKRPLEKDDLYDLNDARSAKFVTDKFEIEWKKETEKISLGKKPSLIKLYIELCGLDFA
;
A
#
# COMPACT_ATOMS: atom_id res chain seq x y z
N MET A 1 -27.82 -31.31 1.63
CA MET A 1 -27.49 -30.18 0.75
C MET A 1 -28.35 -28.99 1.13
N LEU A 2 -27.89 -28.09 2.02
CA LEU A 2 -28.60 -26.85 2.34
C LEU A 2 -27.61 -25.77 2.81
N PHE A 3 -26.90 -25.14 1.86
CA PHE A 3 -26.24 -23.84 2.09
C PHE A 3 -26.99 -22.76 1.31
N GLY A 4 -28.26 -22.57 1.69
CA GLY A 4 -29.08 -21.43 1.28
C GLY A 4 -29.16 -20.44 2.42
N LYS A 5 -28.11 -19.63 2.63
CA LYS A 5 -28.23 -18.37 3.37
C LYS A 5 -27.94 -17.27 2.36
N SER A 6 -28.96 -16.48 2.06
CA SER A 6 -28.92 -15.29 1.22
C SER A 6 -27.66 -14.49 1.53
N SER A 7 -26.75 -14.38 0.55
CA SER A 7 -25.56 -13.56 0.65
C SER A 7 -26.03 -12.12 0.95
N PRO A 8 -25.59 -11.49 2.05
CA PRO A 8 -25.90 -10.08 2.28
C PRO A 8 -25.36 -9.30 1.09
N SER A 9 -26.21 -8.47 0.49
CA SER A 9 -25.94 -7.71 -0.73
C SER A 9 -24.56 -7.05 -0.67
N PRO A 10 -23.77 -7.10 -1.77
CA PRO A 10 -22.46 -6.45 -1.84
C PRO A 10 -22.60 -4.98 -1.46
N PRO A 11 -21.62 -4.39 -0.75
CA PRO A 11 -21.59 -2.95 -0.56
C PRO A 11 -21.65 -2.27 -1.95
N SER A 12 -22.59 -1.32 -2.11
CA SER A 12 -22.96 -0.71 -3.38
C SER A 12 -21.92 0.27 -3.96
N SER A 13 -20.69 0.25 -3.45
CA SER A 13 -19.67 1.22 -3.79
C SER A 13 -18.27 0.67 -3.48
N PRO A 14 -17.31 0.74 -4.43
CA PRO A 14 -15.93 0.38 -4.18
C PRO A 14 -15.41 1.24 -3.02
N THR A 15 -14.79 0.60 -2.02
CA THR A 15 -14.30 1.31 -0.84
C THR A 15 -13.03 2.07 -1.21
N THR A 16 -13.20 3.31 -1.66
CA THR A 16 -12.20 4.15 -2.35
C THR A 16 -10.98 4.53 -1.50
N GLU A 17 -10.97 4.29 -0.18
CA GLU A 17 -9.96 4.84 0.72
C GLU A 17 -9.54 3.82 1.80
N LEU A 18 -8.22 3.59 1.95
CA LEU A 18 -7.67 2.75 3.01
C LEU A 18 -8.00 3.36 4.39
N PRO A 19 -8.72 2.67 5.29
CA PRO A 19 -9.05 3.19 6.62
C PRO A 19 -7.80 3.36 7.49
N GLU A 20 -6.69 2.73 7.12
CA GLU A 20 -5.37 3.02 7.69
C GLU A 20 -5.01 4.51 7.56
N THR A 21 -5.29 5.16 6.44
CA THR A 21 -4.90 6.56 6.18
C THR A 21 -5.52 7.52 7.19
N ASN A 22 -6.78 7.28 7.57
CA ASN A 22 -7.54 8.09 8.52
C ASN A 22 -7.48 7.58 9.98
N ALA A 23 -6.80 6.46 10.24
CA ALA A 23 -6.72 5.86 11.57
C ALA A 23 -5.72 6.58 12.49
N ASN A 24 -6.11 6.76 13.76
CA ASN A 24 -5.22 7.29 14.80
C ASN A 24 -4.00 6.37 15.01
N ILE A 25 -2.86 6.90 15.48
CA ILE A 25 -1.56 6.17 15.57
C ILE A 25 -1.71 4.86 16.35
N PHE A 26 -2.47 4.86 17.45
CA PHE A 26 -2.76 3.66 18.24
C PHE A 26 -3.59 2.61 17.47
N SER A 27 -4.49 3.03 16.58
CA SER A 27 -5.28 2.14 15.72
C SER A 27 -4.41 1.54 14.60
N LYS A 28 -3.44 2.30 14.08
CA LYS A 28 -2.43 1.79 13.14
C LYS A 28 -1.56 0.70 13.80
N LEU A 29 -1.07 0.97 15.02
CA LEU A 29 -0.21 0.03 15.76
C LEU A 29 -0.95 -1.26 16.18
N THR A 30 -2.22 -1.16 16.57
CA THR A 30 -3.03 -2.31 16.99
C THR A 30 -3.75 -3.01 15.82
N PHE A 31 -3.47 -2.59 14.57
CA PHE A 31 -4.16 -3.07 13.36
C PHE A 31 -5.69 -3.01 13.47
N TRP A 32 -6.22 -2.08 14.27
CA TRP A 32 -7.64 -2.05 14.58
C TRP A 32 -8.51 -1.76 13.36
N TRP A 33 -7.96 -1.03 12.39
CA TRP A 33 -8.58 -0.73 11.09
C TRP A 33 -8.88 -1.99 10.25
N LEU A 34 -8.17 -3.11 10.48
CA LEU A 34 -8.35 -4.36 9.73
C LEU A 34 -9.55 -5.18 10.22
N ASN A 35 -10.06 -4.92 11.43
CA ASN A 35 -11.13 -5.70 12.05
C ASN A 35 -12.42 -5.73 11.22
N GLY A 36 -12.75 -4.65 10.49
CA GLY A 36 -13.92 -4.60 9.61
C GLY A 36 -13.85 -5.65 8.50
N LEU A 37 -12.68 -5.79 7.87
CA LEU A 37 -12.45 -6.76 6.79
C LEU A 37 -12.46 -8.20 7.32
N MET A 38 -11.85 -8.43 8.49
CA MET A 38 -11.84 -9.75 9.15
C MET A 38 -13.27 -10.22 9.50
N SER A 39 -14.11 -9.32 10.01
CA SER A 39 -15.52 -9.65 10.30
C SER A 39 -16.32 -9.98 9.04
N LEU A 40 -16.02 -9.31 7.91
CA LEU A 40 -16.66 -9.57 6.63
C LEU A 40 -16.27 -10.96 6.09
N GLY A 41 -14.97 -11.28 6.10
CA GLY A 41 -14.44 -12.58 5.70
C GLY A 41 -14.93 -13.74 6.56
N TYR A 42 -15.24 -13.48 7.84
CA TYR A 42 -15.86 -14.47 8.73
C TYR A 42 -17.31 -14.79 8.33
N LYS A 43 -18.05 -13.79 7.83
CA LYS A 43 -19.47 -13.93 7.44
C LYS A 43 -19.64 -14.50 6.03
N ARG A 44 -18.76 -14.13 5.10
CA ARG A 44 -18.79 -14.59 3.70
C ARG A 44 -17.40 -14.60 3.06
N PRO A 45 -17.18 -15.37 1.99
CA PRO A 45 -15.98 -15.25 1.16
C PRO A 45 -15.82 -13.81 0.65
N LEU A 46 -14.60 -13.29 0.72
CA LEU A 46 -14.27 -11.95 0.27
C LEU A 46 -14.24 -11.90 -1.26
N GLU A 47 -14.86 -10.86 -1.83
CA GLU A 47 -14.77 -10.54 -3.25
C GLU A 47 -13.80 -9.38 -3.46
N LYS A 48 -13.36 -9.16 -4.70
CA LYS A 48 -12.37 -8.12 -5.02
C LYS A 48 -12.86 -6.72 -4.66
N ASP A 49 -14.16 -6.49 -4.81
CA ASP A 49 -14.81 -5.20 -4.55
C ASP A 49 -14.91 -4.87 -3.04
N ASP A 50 -14.69 -5.86 -2.17
CA ASP A 50 -14.67 -5.68 -0.71
C ASP A 50 -13.29 -5.26 -0.18
N LEU A 51 -12.27 -5.33 -1.03
CA LEU A 51 -10.91 -4.97 -0.66
C LEU A 51 -10.73 -3.45 -0.81
N TYR A 52 -9.90 -2.89 0.06
CA TYR A 52 -9.53 -1.48 -0.01
C TYR A 52 -8.50 -1.25 -1.13
N ASP A 53 -8.62 -0.13 -1.84
CA ASP A 53 -7.64 0.28 -2.84
C ASP A 53 -6.32 0.70 -2.20
N LEU A 54 -5.21 0.23 -2.77
CA LEU A 54 -3.88 0.56 -2.28
C LEU A 54 -3.65 2.08 -2.30
N ASN A 55 -3.13 2.63 -1.21
CA ASN A 55 -2.73 4.04 -1.14
C ASN A 55 -1.73 4.37 -2.27
N ASP A 56 -1.98 5.45 -3.01
CA ASP A 56 -1.13 5.96 -4.09
C ASP A 56 0.34 6.14 -3.66
N ALA A 57 0.59 6.51 -2.41
CA ALA A 57 1.94 6.64 -1.86
C ALA A 57 2.72 5.32 -1.80
N ARG A 58 2.02 4.18 -1.77
CA ARG A 58 2.62 2.82 -1.80
C ARG A 58 2.48 2.17 -3.18
N SER A 59 1.98 2.90 -4.18
CA SER A 59 1.87 2.41 -5.55
C SER A 59 3.24 2.19 -6.19
N ALA A 60 3.35 1.18 -7.06
CA ALA A 60 4.57 0.91 -7.81
C ALA A 60 4.98 2.10 -8.69
N LYS A 61 3.99 2.85 -9.21
CA LYS A 61 4.22 4.06 -10.00
C LYS A 61 4.95 5.11 -9.17
N PHE A 62 4.41 5.47 -8.01
CA PHE A 62 5.02 6.47 -7.14
C PHE A 62 6.46 6.11 -6.74
N VAL A 63 6.69 4.84 -6.36
CA VAL A 63 8.03 4.35 -6.01
C VAL A 63 9.00 4.42 -7.20
N THR A 64 8.52 4.07 -8.39
CA THR A 64 9.34 4.07 -9.62
C THR A 64 9.66 5.50 -10.06
N ASP A 65 8.71 6.42 -10.00
CA ASP A 65 8.90 7.84 -10.33
C ASP A 65 9.95 8.48 -9.39
N LYS A 66 9.84 8.22 -8.08
CA LYS A 66 10.84 8.65 -7.08
C LYS A 66 12.21 8.05 -7.37
N PHE A 67 12.27 6.78 -7.76
CA PHE A 67 13.51 6.11 -8.10
C PHE A 67 14.18 6.71 -9.34
N GLU A 68 13.40 7.00 -10.39
CA GLU A 68 13.92 7.57 -11.63
C GLU A 68 14.56 8.96 -11.40
N ILE A 69 13.95 9.79 -10.54
CA ILE A 69 14.50 11.10 -10.16
C ILE A 69 15.87 10.94 -9.48
N GLU A 70 15.97 10.04 -8.50
CA GLU A 70 17.21 9.84 -7.76
C GLU A 70 18.30 9.18 -8.61
N TRP A 71 17.88 8.29 -9.52
CA TRP A 71 18.76 7.69 -10.52
C TRP A 71 19.35 8.74 -11.45
N LYS A 72 18.55 9.68 -11.97
CA LYS A 72 19.04 10.79 -12.81
C LYS A 72 20.09 11.62 -12.09
N LYS A 73 19.85 12.02 -10.84
CA LYS A 73 20.84 12.74 -10.01
C LYS A 73 22.13 11.96 -9.83
N GLU A 74 22.07 10.65 -9.65
CA GLU A 74 23.27 9.83 -9.52
C GLU A 74 24.02 9.71 -10.85
N THR A 75 23.31 9.61 -11.98
CA THR A 75 23.93 9.61 -13.31
C THR A 75 24.67 10.91 -13.64
N GLU A 76 24.18 12.06 -13.17
CA GLU A 76 24.90 13.33 -13.30
C GLU A 76 26.22 13.32 -12.51
N LYS A 77 26.27 12.65 -11.34
CA LYS A 77 27.50 12.49 -10.56
C LYS A 77 28.52 11.56 -11.22
N ILE A 78 28.09 10.68 -12.12
CA ILE A 78 29.00 9.86 -12.95
C ILE A 78 29.84 10.76 -13.86
N SER A 79 29.25 11.83 -14.40
CA SER A 79 29.98 12.79 -15.23
C SER A 79 31.13 13.48 -14.47
N LEU A 80 31.05 13.50 -13.12
CA LEU A 80 32.07 14.03 -12.21
C LEU A 80 33.09 12.96 -11.76
N GLY A 81 33.05 11.74 -12.32
CA GLY A 81 34.01 10.67 -12.03
C GLY A 81 33.66 9.79 -10.82
N LYS A 82 32.47 9.91 -10.23
CA LYS A 82 32.01 9.03 -9.14
C LYS A 82 31.35 7.77 -9.68
N LYS A 83 31.52 6.64 -8.98
CA LYS A 83 30.90 5.36 -9.34
C LYS A 83 29.44 5.34 -8.90
N PRO A 84 28.47 4.97 -9.76
CA PRO A 84 27.08 4.85 -9.35
C PRO A 84 26.89 3.65 -8.42
N SER A 85 26.03 3.78 -7.42
CA SER A 85 25.72 2.69 -6.48
C SER A 85 24.21 2.50 -6.31
N LEU A 86 23.71 1.37 -6.82
CA LEU A 86 22.28 1.02 -6.76
C LEU A 86 21.80 0.74 -5.33
N ILE A 87 22.60 0.02 -4.54
CA ILE A 87 22.26 -0.31 -3.14
C ILE A 87 22.12 0.97 -2.31
N LYS A 88 22.97 1.97 -2.56
CA LYS A 88 22.89 3.26 -1.89
C LYS A 88 21.57 3.97 -2.20
N LEU A 89 21.19 4.02 -3.47
CA LEU A 89 19.92 4.62 -3.88
C LEU A 89 18.72 3.85 -3.33
N TYR A 90 18.78 2.52 -3.32
CA TYR A 90 17.72 1.70 -2.73
C TYR A 90 17.55 1.99 -1.23
N ILE A 91 18.65 2.08 -0.47
CA ILE A 91 18.62 2.43 0.96
C ILE A 91 18.13 3.86 1.17
N GLU A 92 18.52 4.81 0.33
CA GLU A 92 18.07 6.20 0.45
C GLU A 92 16.59 6.37 0.07
N LEU A 93 16.12 5.58 -0.89
CA LEU A 93 14.73 5.61 -1.34
C LEU A 93 13.76 4.92 -0.39
N CYS A 94 14.11 3.72 0.11
CA CYS A 94 13.29 2.94 1.04
C CYS A 94 13.57 3.25 2.52
N GLY A 95 14.80 3.65 2.87
CA GLY A 95 15.20 3.85 4.26
C GLY A 95 14.58 5.07 4.93
N LEU A 96 14.12 6.06 4.15
CA LEU A 96 13.38 7.21 4.67
C LEU A 96 11.96 6.87 5.15
N ASP A 97 11.39 5.74 4.73
CA ASP A 97 10.04 5.32 5.13
C ASP A 97 10.02 4.43 6.39
N PHE A 98 11.20 3.97 6.86
CA PHE A 98 11.34 3.10 8.05
C PHE A 98 11.99 3.80 9.27
N ALA A 99 12.33 5.09 9.16
CA ALA A 99 12.97 5.89 10.21
C ALA A 99 11.97 6.79 10.96
#